data_AF-F0W5Y6-F1
#
_entry.id   AF-F0W5Y6-F1
#
_cell.length_a   1.000
_cell.length_b   1.000
_cell.length_c   1.000
_cell.angle_alpha   90.00
_cell.angle_beta   90.00
_cell.angle_gamma   90.00
#
_symmetry.space_group_name_H-M   'P 1'
#
loop_
_entity.id
_entity.type
_entity.pdbx_description
1 polymer ?
#
loop_
_entity_poly.entity_id
_entity_poly.type
_entity_poly.pdbx_seq_one_letter_code
_entity_poly.pdbx_strand_id
1 'polypeptide(L)'
;MSEMHQHGQDCIPVWLNEPNEVIGFFFLNDLTLVNPSEQLLVSDFMESFGHPVRFVSSDAQLEDLQQIFEKDEKELVLIHDSLQTEASGKRSNLLGLVTFDIVTNQLLSRNML
;
A
#
# COMPACT_ATOMS: atom_id res chain seq x y z
N MET A 1 -8.39 -16.46 -13.94
CA MET A 1 -7.72 -15.13 -13.94
C MET A 1 -8.82 -14.13 -13.61
N SER A 2 -9.34 -14.20 -12.38
CA SER A 2 -10.65 -13.66 -12.03
C SER A 2 -10.49 -12.50 -11.06
N GLU A 3 -11.16 -11.38 -11.39
CA GLU A 3 -11.69 -10.39 -10.44
C GLU A 3 -10.70 -9.58 -9.59
N MET A 4 -9.52 -9.24 -10.12
CA MET A 4 -8.65 -8.22 -9.49
C MET A 4 -8.60 -6.91 -10.28
N HIS A 5 -9.67 -6.58 -11.00
CA HIS A 5 -9.89 -5.24 -11.51
C HIS A 5 -11.20 -4.78 -10.90
N GLN A 6 -11.18 -3.82 -9.98
CA GLN A 6 -12.19 -2.78 -10.06
C GLN A 6 -11.97 -1.49 -9.26
N HIS A 7 -11.16 -1.39 -8.21
CA HIS A 7 -11.16 -0.15 -7.41
C HIS A 7 -9.82 0.35 -6.84
N GLY A 8 -8.67 -0.02 -7.42
CA GLY A 8 -7.38 0.55 -7.00
C GLY A 8 -6.42 0.71 -8.17
N GLN A 9 -5.56 1.72 -8.08
CA GLN A 9 -4.36 1.87 -8.91
C GLN A 9 -3.59 0.54 -8.90
N ASP A 10 -3.23 0.02 -10.06
CA ASP A 10 -2.47 -1.24 -10.18
C ASP A 10 -1.10 -1.05 -9.54
N CYS A 11 -0.93 -1.61 -8.34
CA CYS A 11 0.32 -1.57 -7.58
C CYS A 11 0.85 -2.98 -7.34
N ILE A 12 2.16 -3.13 -7.41
CA ILE A 12 2.86 -4.38 -7.16
C ILE A 12 3.70 -4.21 -5.90
N PRO A 13 3.44 -4.96 -4.81
CA PRO A 13 4.28 -4.92 -3.63
C PRO A 13 5.68 -5.48 -3.93
N VAL A 14 6.69 -4.90 -3.28
CA VAL A 14 8.07 -5.39 -3.29
C VAL A 14 8.41 -5.90 -1.90
N TRP A 15 8.84 -7.16 -1.82
CA TRP A 15 9.18 -7.83 -0.56
C TRP A 15 10.68 -8.00 -0.41
N LEU A 16 11.16 -8.00 0.83
CA LEU A 16 12.57 -8.29 1.13
C LEU A 16 12.83 -9.80 1.15
N ASN A 17 12.34 -10.53 2.16
CA ASN A 17 12.52 -11.99 2.27
C ASN A 17 11.21 -12.73 2.49
N GLU A 18 10.32 -12.20 3.32
CA GLU A 18 9.04 -12.82 3.66
C GLU A 18 7.86 -12.01 3.09
N PRO A 19 6.68 -12.63 2.84
CA PRO A 19 5.49 -11.90 2.39
C PRO A 19 5.01 -10.78 3.34
N ASN A 20 5.40 -10.84 4.62
CA ASN A 20 5.12 -9.81 5.62
C ASN A 20 6.15 -8.66 5.63
N GLU A 21 7.23 -8.77 4.84
CA GLU A 21 8.31 -7.79 4.74
C GLU A 21 8.18 -6.95 3.47
N VAL A 22 7.05 -6.27 3.30
CA VAL A 22 6.89 -5.30 2.20
C VAL A 22 7.76 -4.08 2.48
N ILE A 23 8.64 -3.76 1.53
CA ILE A 23 9.58 -2.64 1.59
C ILE A 23 9.19 -1.48 0.66
N GLY A 24 8.21 -1.69 -0.22
CA GLY A 24 7.73 -0.67 -1.15
C GLY A 24 6.68 -1.18 -2.12
N PHE A 25 6.30 -0.31 -3.05
CA PHE A 25 5.36 -0.59 -4.13
C PHE A 25 5.85 -0.02 -5.46
N PHE A 26 5.52 -0.73 -6.53
CA PHE A 26 5.58 -0.19 -7.89
C PHE A 26 4.17 0.12 -8.35
N PHE A 27 3.90 1.38 -8.68
CA PHE A 27 2.70 1.70 -9.42
C PHE A 27 2.95 1.50 -10.90
N LEU A 28 1.96 0.98 -11.61
CA LEU A 28 2.05 0.79 -13.06
C LEU A 28 2.41 2.09 -13.79
N ASN A 29 1.96 3.25 -13.27
CA ASN A 29 2.30 4.57 -13.81
C ASN A 29 3.80 4.87 -13.73
N ASP A 30 4.47 4.48 -12.65
CA ASP A 30 5.91 4.72 -12.48
C ASP A 30 6.72 3.89 -13.49
N LEU A 31 6.25 2.67 -13.80
CA LEU A 31 6.87 1.82 -14.82
C LEU A 31 6.83 2.42 -16.22
N THR A 32 5.88 3.33 -16.50
CA THR A 32 5.82 4.03 -17.81
C THR A 32 6.95 5.05 -17.98
N LEU A 33 7.60 5.46 -16.88
CA LEU A 33 8.70 6.42 -16.90
C LEU A 33 10.05 5.78 -17.22
N VAL A 34 10.12 4.45 -17.26
CA VAL A 34 11.34 3.68 -17.51
C VAL A 34 11.42 3.27 -18.96
N ASN A 35 12.60 3.42 -19.56
CA ASN A 35 12.87 2.87 -20.88
C ASN A 35 13.11 1.35 -20.77
N PRO A 36 12.30 0.49 -21.43
CA PRO A 36 12.49 -0.96 -21.36
C PRO A 36 13.82 -1.47 -21.92
N SER A 37 14.52 -0.64 -22.70
CA SER A 37 15.84 -0.96 -23.25
C SER A 37 16.97 -0.73 -22.25
N GLU A 38 16.71 0.00 -21.16
CA GLU A 38 17.68 0.23 -20.08
C GLU A 38 17.67 -0.97 -19.13
N GLN A 39 18.85 -1.47 -18.79
CA GLN A 39 19.01 -2.53 -17.79
C GLN A 39 18.95 -1.92 -16.38
N LEU A 40 17.76 -1.46 -15.97
CA LEU A 40 17.53 -0.86 -14.67
C LEU A 40 17.35 -1.94 -13.60
N LEU A 41 18.07 -1.83 -12.48
CA LEU A 41 17.85 -2.70 -11.33
C LEU A 41 16.58 -2.30 -10.57
N VAL A 42 15.88 -3.28 -10.02
CA VAL A 42 14.71 -3.08 -9.15
C VAL A 42 15.06 -2.19 -7.95
N SER A 43 16.29 -2.32 -7.41
CA SER A 43 16.80 -1.46 -6.33
C SER A 43 16.86 0.00 -6.74
N ASP A 44 17.37 0.28 -7.93
CA ASP A 44 17.60 1.64 -8.42
C ASP A 44 16.27 2.32 -8.76
N PHE A 45 15.32 1.54 -9.29
CA PHE A 45 13.95 1.98 -9.47
C PHE A 45 13.27 2.27 -8.13
N MET A 46 13.42 1.40 -7.13
CA MET A 46 12.90 1.63 -5.77
C MET A 46 13.47 2.89 -5.11
N GLU A 47 14.75 3.20 -5.34
CA GLU A 47 15.35 4.43 -4.81
C GLU A 47 14.80 5.69 -5.50
N SER A 48 14.51 5.59 -6.80
CA SER A 48 14.10 6.74 -7.63
C SER A 48 12.59 7.00 -7.62
N PHE A 49 11.79 5.93 -7.57
CA PHE A 49 10.33 5.96 -7.75
C PHE A 49 9.58 5.19 -6.65
N GLY A 50 10.29 4.54 -5.73
CA GLY A 50 9.66 3.75 -4.68
C GLY A 50 8.88 4.63 -3.72
N HIS A 51 7.60 4.29 -3.53
CA HIS A 51 6.75 4.98 -2.58
C HIS A 51 6.95 4.43 -1.16
N PRO A 52 7.23 5.28 -0.16
CA PRO A 52 7.47 4.81 1.20
C PRO A 52 6.20 4.17 1.78
N VAL A 53 6.37 2.97 2.34
CA VAL A 53 5.30 2.19 2.95
C VAL A 53 4.81 2.86 4.25
N ARG A 54 3.50 3.02 4.37
CA ARG A 54 2.85 3.42 5.62
C ARG A 54 2.05 2.25 6.18
N PHE A 55 2.35 1.87 7.42
CA PHE A 55 1.67 0.80 8.13
C PHE A 55 0.60 1.37 9.04
N VAL A 56 -0.58 0.76 9.03
CA VAL A 56 -1.73 1.13 9.86
C VAL A 56 -2.28 -0.12 10.55
N SER A 57 -2.70 0.04 11.80
CA SER A 57 -3.33 -1.02 12.59
C SER A 57 -4.72 -1.37 12.04
N SER A 58 -5.12 -2.64 12.09
CA SER A 58 -6.47 -3.10 11.75
C SER A 58 -7.57 -2.52 12.64
N ASP A 59 -7.23 -1.92 13.78
CA ASP A 59 -8.19 -1.28 14.69
C ASP A 59 -8.48 0.19 14.32
N ALA A 60 -7.78 0.75 13.32
CA ALA A 60 -7.99 2.13 12.89
C ALA A 60 -9.37 2.32 12.23
N GLN A 61 -10.00 3.47 12.44
CA GLN A 61 -11.25 3.82 11.75
C GLN A 61 -10.97 4.27 10.31
N LEU A 62 -12.00 4.24 9.45
CA LEU A 62 -11.86 4.70 8.07
C LEU A 62 -11.53 6.19 7.99
N GLU A 63 -12.04 6.97 8.94
CA GLU A 63 -11.78 8.40 9.10
C GLU A 63 -10.31 8.66 9.47
N ASP A 64 -9.69 7.77 10.25
CA ASP A 64 -8.25 7.84 10.54
C ASP A 64 -7.42 7.55 9.28
N LEU A 65 -7.85 6.56 8.47
CA LEU A 65 -7.21 6.26 7.19
C LEU A 65 -7.29 7.44 6.24
N GLN A 66 -8.45 8.09 6.12
CA GLN A 66 -8.62 9.29 5.30
C GLN A 66 -7.64 10.40 5.71
N GLN A 67 -7.54 10.69 7.01
CA GLN A 67 -6.61 11.71 7.51
C GLN A 67 -5.15 11.36 7.22
N ILE A 68 -4.78 10.08 7.32
CA ILE A 68 -3.42 9.62 6.97
C ILE A 68 -3.14 9.88 5.50
N PHE A 69 -4.07 9.52 4.61
CA PHE A 69 -3.90 9.75 3.17
C PHE A 69 -3.76 11.24 2.82
N GLU A 70 -4.63 12.09 3.38
CA GLU A 70 -4.61 13.54 3.14
C GLU A 70 -3.35 14.21 3.70
N LYS A 71 -2.91 13.82 4.89
CA LYS A 71 -1.79 14.47 5.58
C LYS A 71 -0.43 14.03 5.06
N ASP A 72 -0.26 12.74 4.81
CA ASP A 72 1.02 12.16 4.41
C ASP A 72 1.16 12.08 2.88
N GLU A 73 0.19 12.64 2.13
CA GLU A 73 0.08 12.59 0.66
C GLU A 73 0.26 11.16 0.13
N LYS A 74 -0.46 10.21 0.73
CA LYS A 74 -0.35 8.78 0.40
C LYS A 74 -1.49 8.34 -0.51
N GLU A 75 -1.18 7.43 -1.42
CA GLU A 75 -2.16 6.76 -2.27
C GLU A 75 -2.50 5.35 -1.75
N LEU A 76 -1.61 4.76 -0.94
CA LEU A 76 -1.73 3.39 -0.42
C LEU A 76 -1.13 3.25 0.99
N VAL A 77 -1.77 2.43 1.83
CA VAL A 77 -1.25 1.97 3.12
C VAL A 77 -1.35 0.44 3.25
N LEU A 78 -0.54 -0.13 4.14
CA LEU A 78 -0.61 -1.53 4.54
C LEU A 78 -1.30 -1.69 5.88
N ILE A 79 -2.19 -2.68 5.97
CA ILE A 79 -2.93 -3.01 7.18
C ILE A 79 -2.28 -4.18 7.88
N HIS A 80 -1.98 -3.98 9.15
CA HIS A 80 -1.38 -5.00 10.02
C HIS A 80 -2.32 -5.40 11.13
N ASP A 81 -2.19 -6.65 11.57
CA ASP A 81 -2.89 -7.18 12.73
C ASP A 81 -2.53 -6.39 14.00
N SER A 82 -3.55 -5.85 14.68
CA SER A 82 -3.42 -5.11 15.93
C SER A 82 -3.07 -5.99 17.13
N LEU A 83 -3.43 -7.28 17.08
CA LEU A 83 -3.33 -8.20 18.22
C LEU A 83 -1.97 -8.89 18.32
N GLN A 84 -1.14 -8.80 17.29
CA GLN A 84 0.18 -9.43 17.25
C GLN A 84 1.30 -8.41 17.38
N THR A 85 1.51 -7.90 18.58
CA THR A 85 2.85 -7.42 18.95
C THR A 85 3.61 -8.64 19.44
N GLU A 86 4.28 -9.38 18.55
CA GLU A 86 5.13 -10.47 19.03
C GLU A 86 6.19 -9.91 19.97
N ALA A 87 6.35 -10.52 21.15
CA ALA A 87 7.38 -10.18 22.13
C ALA A 87 8.82 -10.25 21.58
N SER A 88 8.99 -10.74 20.34
CA SER A 88 10.22 -10.86 19.56
C SER A 88 10.58 -9.59 18.76
N GLY A 89 9.69 -8.60 18.65
CA GLY A 89 9.89 -7.44 17.78
C GLY A 89 9.65 -7.70 16.28
N LYS A 90 9.13 -8.88 15.92
CA LYS A 90 8.69 -9.18 14.54
C LYS A 90 7.42 -8.38 14.25
N ARG A 91 7.35 -7.73 13.08
CA ARG A 91 6.16 -6.96 12.64
C ARG A 91 4.93 -7.88 12.65
N SER A 92 3.80 -7.37 13.12
CA SER A 92 2.49 -8.04 13.09
C SER A 92 2.20 -8.61 11.70
N ASN A 93 1.36 -9.65 11.62
CA ASN A 93 0.99 -10.26 10.34
C ASN A 93 0.37 -9.21 9.39
N LEU A 94 0.86 -9.16 8.15
CA LEU A 94 0.28 -8.28 7.13
C LEU A 94 -1.08 -8.83 6.72
N LEU A 95 -2.13 -8.04 6.89
CA LEU A 95 -3.50 -8.45 6.57
C LEU A 95 -3.92 -8.04 5.17
N GLY A 96 -3.38 -6.93 4.66
CA GLY A 96 -3.69 -6.47 3.31
C GLY A 96 -3.23 -5.05 3.03
N LEU A 97 -3.74 -4.48 1.95
CA LEU A 97 -3.50 -3.12 1.52
C LEU A 97 -4.82 -2.37 1.34
N VAL A 98 -4.78 -1.05 1.50
CA VAL A 98 -5.92 -0.15 1.31
C VAL A 98 -5.44 1.07 0.54
N THR A 99 -6.23 1.51 -0.45
CA THR A 99 -5.96 2.72 -1.24
C THR A 99 -6.85 3.87 -0.83
N PHE A 100 -6.40 5.10 -1.11
CA PHE A 100 -7.17 6.32 -0.84
C PHE A 100 -8.54 6.32 -1.54
N ASP A 101 -8.57 5.87 -2.80
CA ASP A 101 -9.79 5.78 -3.59
C ASP A 101 -10.84 4.86 -2.94
N ILE A 102 -10.42 3.71 -2.40
CA ILE A 102 -11.34 2.78 -1.73
C ILE A 102 -11.93 3.46 -0.49
N VAL A 103 -11.11 4.05 0.36
CA VAL A 103 -11.59 4.70 1.59
C VAL A 103 -12.53 5.86 1.28
N THR A 104 -12.15 6.73 0.33
CA THR A 104 -12.96 7.87 -0.08
C THR A 104 -14.31 7.43 -0.66
N ASN A 105 -14.32 6.44 -1.55
CA ASN A 105 -15.56 5.91 -2.12
C ASN A 105 -16.48 5.28 -1.06
N GLN A 106 -15.91 4.58 -0.07
CA GLN A 106 -16.70 4.01 1.03
C GLN A 106 -17.30 5.10 1.94
N LEU A 107 -16.52 6.13 2.28
CA LEU A 107 -17.02 7.25 3.11
C LEU A 107 -18.08 8.09 2.37
N LEU A 108 -17.89 8.36 1.08
CA LEU A 108 -18.90 9.02 0.24
C LEU A 108 -20.19 8.21 0.16
N SER A 109 -20.08 6.88 0.01
CA SER A 109 -21.24 5.98 -0.04
C SER A 109 -22.03 5.97 1.27
N ARG A 110 -21.35 6.06 2.43
CA ARG A 110 -22.00 6.17 3.75
C ARG A 110 -22.83 7.44 3.90
N ASN A 111 -22.44 8.53 3.23
CA ASN A 111 -23.13 9.82 3.31
C ASN A 111 -24.36 9.91 2.37
N MET A 112 -24.58 8.93 1.49
CA MET A 112 -25.72 8.87 0.57
C MET A 112 -26.84 7.90 1.02
N LEU A 113 -26.72 7.33 2.22
CA LEU A 113 -27.72 6.47 2.88
C LEU A 113 -28.31 7.17 4.12
#